data_AF-D0IJ20-F1
#
_entry.id   AF-D0IJ20-F1
#
_cell.length_a   1.000
_cell.length_b   1.000
_cell.length_c   1.000
_cell.angle_alpha   90.00
_cell.angle_beta   90.00
_cell.angle_gamma   90.00
#
_symmetry.space_group_name_H-M   'P 1'
#
loop_
_entity.id
_entity.type
_entity.pdbx_description
1 polymer ?
#
loop_
_entity_poly.entity_id
_entity_poly.type
_entity_poly.pdbx_seq_one_letter_code
_entity_poly.pdbx_strand_id
1 'polypeptide(L)'
;MAITLTQLRAMVTIQGVADSLDGQIYESLTYNDDRNAQTACQSSARWCYAYLGQKNALTRLYSDDDKEVLTEAMTQMAIYELGEISEFDFDDRKEEAIALINSLLGLNNGAESGAQYTGAAIARDKESHIVVPYRSASHRRYR
;
A
#
# COMPACT_ATOMS: atom_id res chain seq x y z
N MET A 1 -12.13 0.10 16.83
CA MET A 1 -13.08 1.19 16.55
C MET A 1 -13.13 1.37 15.04
N ALA A 2 -14.31 1.64 14.45
CA ALA A 2 -14.41 1.89 13.01
C ALA A 2 -13.58 3.14 12.64
N ILE A 3 -12.92 3.11 11.48
CA ILE A 3 -12.09 4.22 11.03
C ILE A 3 -12.99 5.33 10.47
N THR A 4 -12.71 6.57 10.85
CA THR A 4 -13.49 7.73 10.42
C THR A 4 -12.69 8.62 9.47
N LEU A 5 -13.36 9.42 8.65
CA LEU A 5 -12.69 10.41 7.81
C LEU A 5 -11.85 11.40 8.64
N THR A 6 -12.31 11.77 9.85
CA THR A 6 -11.56 12.64 10.76
C THR A 6 -10.24 12.00 11.18
N GLN A 7 -10.24 10.69 11.46
CA GLN A 7 -9.01 9.96 11.79
C GLN A 7 -8.07 9.88 10.59
N LEU A 8 -8.58 9.55 9.40
CA LEU A 8 -7.76 9.51 8.18
C LEU A 8 -7.12 10.86 7.87
N ARG A 9 -7.86 11.96 8.03
CA ARG A 9 -7.32 13.32 7.87
C ARG A 9 -6.23 13.68 8.88
N ALA A 10 -6.25 13.07 10.07
CA ALA A 10 -5.22 13.28 11.08
C ALA A 10 -3.96 12.44 10.83
N MET A 11 -4.07 11.36 10.04
CA MET A 11 -2.96 10.46 9.73
C MET A 11 -2.09 10.97 8.58
N VAL A 12 -2.69 11.56 7.54
CA VAL A 12 -1.94 12.17 6.43
C VAL A 12 -1.59 13.62 6.75
N THR A 13 -0.29 13.94 6.78
CA THR A 13 0.20 15.26 7.16
C THR A 13 1.09 15.86 6.08
N ILE A 14 1.15 17.19 6.05
CA ILE A 14 2.03 17.93 5.14
C ILE A 14 3.49 17.52 5.38
N GLN A 15 3.89 17.38 6.65
CA GLN A 15 5.23 16.93 7.00
C GLN A 15 5.54 15.54 6.46
N GLY A 16 4.59 14.59 6.56
CA GLY A 16 4.77 13.26 6.00
C GLY A 16 4.93 13.27 4.48
N VAL A 17 4.20 14.13 3.77
CA VAL A 17 4.38 14.32 2.32
C VAL A 17 5.74 14.92 1.99
N ALA A 18 6.19 15.92 2.76
CA ALA A 18 7.49 16.55 2.57
C ALA A 18 8.65 15.58 2.83
N ASP A 19 8.56 14.76 3.88
CA ASP A 19 9.59 13.77 4.24
C ASP A 19 9.69 12.62 3.22
N SER A 20 8.61 12.34 2.48
CA SER A 20 8.57 11.32 1.43
C SER A 20 9.06 11.80 0.07
N LEU A 21 9.40 13.08 -0.07
CA LEU A 21 9.90 13.69 -1.30
C LEU A 21 11.30 14.25 -1.11
N ASP A 22 12.03 14.39 -2.22
CA ASP A 22 13.22 15.25 -2.21
C ASP A 22 12.78 16.70 -1.96
N GLY A 23 13.54 17.42 -1.12
CA GLY A 23 13.18 18.78 -0.71
C GLY A 23 13.00 19.74 -1.88
N GLN A 24 13.80 19.62 -2.94
CA GLN A 24 13.65 20.47 -4.13
C GLN A 24 12.39 20.15 -4.92
N ILE A 25 11.99 18.87 -4.96
CA ILE A 25 10.74 18.45 -5.59
C ILE A 25 9.56 18.99 -4.78
N TYR A 26 9.58 18.85 -3.46
CA TYR A 26 8.52 19.37 -2.60
C TYR A 26 8.35 20.90 -2.73
N GLU A 27 9.44 21.66 -2.71
CA GLU A 27 9.42 23.11 -2.91
C GLU A 27 8.88 23.50 -4.29
N SER A 28 9.25 22.74 -5.33
CA SER A 28 8.77 22.97 -6.71
C SER A 28 7.26 22.72 -6.85
N LEU A 29 6.73 21.72 -6.17
CA LEU A 29 5.30 21.39 -6.20
C LEU A 29 4.46 22.35 -5.36
N THR A 30 4.99 22.82 -4.24
CA THR A 30 4.25 23.73 -3.36
C THR A 30 4.36 25.19 -3.79
N TYR A 31 5.34 25.57 -4.61
CA TYR A 31 5.65 26.97 -4.94
C TYR A 31 5.82 27.85 -3.69
N ASN A 32 6.28 27.27 -2.58
CA ASN A 32 6.33 27.88 -1.23
C ASN A 32 4.96 28.23 -0.62
N ASP A 33 3.87 27.61 -1.08
CA ASP A 33 2.52 27.70 -0.50
C ASP A 33 2.00 26.31 -0.09
N ASP A 34 1.95 26.10 1.23
CA ASP A 34 1.46 24.85 1.83
C ASP A 34 -0.04 24.58 1.57
N ARG A 35 -0.80 25.53 1.00
CA ARG A 35 -2.22 25.32 0.65
C ARG A 35 -2.41 24.18 -0.34
N ASN A 36 -1.50 24.01 -1.28
CA ASN A 36 -1.56 22.92 -2.25
C ASN A 36 -1.33 21.58 -1.56
N ALA A 37 -0.31 21.47 -0.72
CA ALA A 37 -0.04 20.28 0.08
C ALA A 37 -1.19 19.96 1.04
N GLN A 38 -1.79 20.97 1.68
CA GLN A 38 -2.95 20.80 2.54
C GLN A 38 -4.16 20.26 1.76
N THR A 39 -4.40 20.80 0.55
CA THR A 39 -5.50 20.36 -0.31
C THR A 39 -5.29 18.91 -0.76
N ALA A 40 -4.08 18.57 -1.17
CA ALA A 40 -3.70 17.20 -1.55
C ALA A 40 -3.88 16.20 -0.41
N CYS A 41 -3.44 16.53 0.82
CA CYS A 41 -3.66 15.70 2.01
C CYS A 41 -5.16 15.48 2.28
N GLN A 42 -5.98 16.53 2.14
CA GLN A 42 -7.43 16.41 2.33
C GLN A 42 -8.10 15.56 1.25
N SER A 43 -7.68 15.70 -0.02
CA SER A 43 -8.17 14.88 -1.14
C SER A 43 -7.82 13.41 -0.94
N SER A 44 -6.56 13.12 -0.58
CA SER A 44 -6.10 11.76 -0.29
C SER A 44 -6.88 11.10 0.84
N ALA A 45 -7.13 11.79 1.95
CA ALA A 45 -7.94 11.25 3.04
C ALA A 45 -9.38 10.94 2.62
N ARG A 46 -9.98 11.78 1.74
CA ARG A 46 -11.32 11.54 1.19
C ARG A 46 -11.32 10.35 0.24
N TRP A 47 -10.30 10.23 -0.61
CA TRP A 47 -10.10 9.09 -1.48
C TRP A 47 -10.01 7.79 -0.67
N CYS A 48 -9.15 7.75 0.36
CA CYS A 48 -8.99 6.57 1.20
C CYS A 48 -10.31 6.18 1.88
N TYR A 49 -11.03 7.14 2.46
CA TYR A 49 -12.34 6.89 3.07
C TYR A 49 -13.35 6.31 2.07
N ALA A 50 -13.44 6.90 0.87
CA ALA A 50 -14.32 6.41 -0.19
C ALA A 50 -13.92 5.01 -0.65
N TYR A 51 -12.62 4.75 -0.82
CA TYR A 51 -12.08 3.46 -1.23
C TYR A 51 -12.41 2.36 -0.21
N LEU A 52 -12.14 2.61 1.07
CA LEU A 52 -12.51 1.69 2.16
C LEU A 52 -14.03 1.46 2.21
N GLY A 53 -14.83 2.51 1.95
CA GLY A 53 -16.30 2.40 1.87
C GLY A 53 -16.75 1.47 0.74
N GLN A 54 -16.19 1.65 -0.47
CA GLN A 54 -16.49 0.80 -1.63
C GLN A 54 -16.11 -0.67 -1.41
N LYS A 55 -15.08 -0.93 -0.58
CA LYS A 55 -14.63 -2.29 -0.23
C LYS A 55 -15.25 -2.82 1.06
N ASN A 56 -16.24 -2.14 1.64
CA ASN A 56 -16.88 -2.49 2.92
C ASN A 56 -15.89 -2.67 4.08
N ALA A 57 -14.80 -1.90 4.08
CA ALA A 57 -13.69 -2.02 5.03
C ALA A 57 -13.67 -0.92 6.11
N LEU A 58 -14.64 0.01 6.13
CA LEU A 58 -14.69 1.11 7.12
C LEU A 58 -14.86 0.62 8.57
N THR A 59 -15.58 -0.49 8.77
CA THR A 59 -15.84 -1.07 10.09
C THR A 59 -14.80 -2.10 10.52
N ARG A 60 -13.80 -2.40 9.66
CA ARG A 60 -12.70 -3.30 9.97
C ARG A 60 -11.88 -2.76 11.14
N LEU A 61 -11.35 -3.66 11.96
CA LEU A 61 -10.36 -3.31 12.97
C LEU A 61 -9.00 -3.22 12.30
N TYR A 62 -8.36 -2.05 12.43
CA TYR A 62 -7.01 -1.79 11.97
C TYR A 62 -6.08 -1.81 13.18
N SER A 63 -5.05 -2.65 13.13
CA SER A 63 -3.90 -2.60 14.04
C SER A 63 -3.10 -1.31 13.83
N ASP A 64 -2.08 -1.07 14.65
CA ASP A 64 -1.23 0.12 14.47
C ASP A 64 -0.38 -0.02 13.20
N ASP A 65 0.17 -1.20 12.91
CA ASP A 65 0.85 -1.51 11.65
C ASP A 65 -0.06 -1.30 10.44
N ASP A 66 -1.33 -1.72 10.52
CA ASP A 66 -2.30 -1.49 9.44
C ASP A 66 -2.53 0.01 9.20
N LYS A 67 -2.51 0.82 10.26
CA LYS A 67 -2.64 2.28 10.15
C LYS A 67 -1.38 2.91 9.57
N GLU A 68 -0.20 2.37 9.82
CA GLU A 68 1.03 2.81 9.16
C GLU A 68 0.94 2.57 7.65
N VAL A 69 0.50 1.38 7.23
CA VAL A 69 0.28 1.08 5.80
C VAL A 69 -0.79 1.98 5.18
N LEU A 70 -1.89 2.26 5.89
CA LEU A 70 -2.89 3.25 5.44
C LEU A 70 -2.31 4.64 5.30
N THR A 71 -1.47 5.06 6.25
CA THR A 71 -0.82 6.37 6.24
C THR A 71 0.11 6.49 5.06
N GLU A 72 0.90 5.45 4.79
CA GLU A 72 1.80 5.40 3.65
C GLU A 72 1.01 5.47 2.33
N ALA A 73 -0.04 4.66 2.18
CA ALA A 73 -0.87 4.70 0.98
C ALA A 73 -1.54 6.07 0.75
N MET A 74 -2.00 6.72 1.82
CA MET A 74 -2.52 8.09 1.73
C MET A 74 -1.43 9.09 1.41
N THR A 75 -0.20 8.89 1.88
CA THR A 75 0.93 9.78 1.58
C THR A 75 1.29 9.70 0.10
N GLN A 76 1.36 8.49 -0.47
CA GLN A 76 1.59 8.29 -1.90
C GLN A 76 0.45 8.91 -2.75
N MET A 77 -0.80 8.72 -2.36
CA MET A 77 -1.93 9.37 -3.05
C MET A 77 -1.90 10.90 -2.90
N ALA A 78 -1.44 11.43 -1.76
CA ALA A 78 -1.30 12.87 -1.56
C ALA A 78 -0.19 13.46 -2.46
N ILE A 79 0.90 12.72 -2.70
CA ILE A 79 1.94 13.12 -3.66
C ILE A 79 1.35 13.17 -5.08
N TYR A 80 0.58 12.15 -5.47
CA TYR A 80 -0.13 12.16 -6.75
C TYR A 80 -1.05 13.37 -6.91
N GLU A 81 -1.93 13.62 -5.92
CA GLU A 81 -2.84 14.77 -5.92
C GLU A 81 -2.10 16.10 -5.95
N LEU A 82 -0.96 16.21 -5.27
CA LEU A 82 -0.11 17.39 -5.31
C LEU A 82 0.52 17.58 -6.70
N GLY A 83 0.91 16.49 -7.36
CA GLY A 83 1.32 16.45 -8.76
C GLY A 83 0.25 17.02 -9.67
N GLU A 84 -0.98 16.50 -9.59
CA GLU A 84 -2.12 16.96 -10.38
C GLU A 84 -2.41 18.46 -10.19
N ILE A 85 -2.37 18.96 -8.94
CA ILE A 85 -2.56 20.39 -8.64
C ILE A 85 -1.45 21.24 -9.27
N SER A 86 -0.24 20.71 -9.35
CA SER A 86 0.97 21.42 -9.77
C SER A 86 1.32 21.18 -11.24
N GLU A 87 0.51 20.40 -11.96
CA GLU A 87 0.73 19.96 -13.34
C GLU A 87 2.00 19.11 -13.55
N PHE A 88 2.35 18.28 -12.55
CA PHE A 88 3.41 17.28 -12.61
C PHE A 88 2.85 15.84 -12.64
N ASP A 89 3.48 14.99 -13.44
CA ASP A 89 3.09 13.58 -13.57
C ASP A 89 3.71 12.73 -12.45
N PHE A 90 2.84 12.08 -11.68
CA PHE A 90 3.16 11.13 -10.61
C PHE A 90 2.18 9.94 -10.62
N ASP A 91 1.78 9.47 -11.80
CA ASP A 91 0.86 8.33 -11.94
C ASP A 91 1.37 7.05 -11.23
N ASP A 92 2.70 6.87 -11.14
CA ASP A 92 3.35 5.81 -10.37
C ASP A 92 2.95 5.82 -8.89
N ARG A 93 2.85 7.01 -8.27
CA ARG A 93 2.45 7.18 -6.86
C ARG A 93 1.01 6.76 -6.61
N LYS A 94 0.13 6.99 -7.58
CA LYS A 94 -1.26 6.53 -7.51
C LYS A 94 -1.34 5.00 -7.58
N GLU A 95 -0.57 4.38 -8.48
CA GLU A 95 -0.50 2.92 -8.59
C GLU A 95 0.03 2.29 -7.30
N GLU A 96 1.10 2.84 -6.72
CA GLU A 96 1.66 2.42 -5.43
C GLU A 96 0.63 2.54 -4.29
N ALA A 97 -0.06 3.68 -4.18
CA ALA A 97 -1.10 3.89 -3.18
C ALA A 97 -2.22 2.85 -3.25
N ILE A 98 -2.70 2.56 -4.47
CA ILE A 98 -3.73 1.54 -4.70
C ILE A 98 -3.20 0.14 -4.36
N ALA A 99 -1.97 -0.18 -4.74
CA ALA A 99 -1.34 -1.46 -4.43
C ALA A 99 -1.22 -1.68 -2.92
N LEU A 100 -0.80 -0.65 -2.17
CA LEU A 100 -0.69 -0.69 -0.71
C LEU A 100 -2.04 -0.96 -0.04
N ILE A 101 -3.08 -0.18 -0.37
CA ILE A 101 -4.41 -0.41 0.21
C ILE A 101 -4.97 -1.78 -0.18
N ASN A 102 -4.76 -2.22 -1.42
CA ASN A 102 -5.19 -3.55 -1.85
C ASN A 102 -4.49 -4.65 -1.07
N SER A 103 -3.17 -4.53 -0.85
CA SER A 103 -2.41 -5.49 -0.05
C SER A 103 -2.93 -5.57 1.39
N LEU A 104 -3.20 -4.41 2.01
CA LEU A 104 -3.78 -4.30 3.35
C LEU A 104 -5.16 -4.98 3.45
N LEU A 105 -5.99 -4.79 2.43
CA LEU A 105 -7.33 -5.36 2.37
C LEU A 105 -7.34 -6.83 1.94
N GLY A 106 -6.21 -7.40 1.55
CA GLY A 106 -6.11 -8.76 0.99
C GLY A 106 -6.73 -8.88 -0.40
N LEU A 107 -6.87 -7.76 -1.11
CA LEU A 107 -7.39 -7.68 -2.48
C LEU A 107 -6.24 -7.92 -3.46
N ASN A 108 -5.76 -9.16 -3.55
CA ASN A 108 -4.76 -9.49 -4.56
C ASN A 108 -5.36 -9.37 -5.95
N ASN A 109 -4.72 -8.58 -6.82
CA ASN A 109 -4.93 -8.66 -8.26
C ASN A 109 -4.56 -10.09 -8.68
N GLY A 110 -5.55 -10.87 -9.11
CA GLY A 110 -5.42 -12.28 -9.45
C GLY A 110 -4.63 -12.53 -10.74
N ALA A 111 -3.36 -12.15 -10.76
CA ALA A 111 -2.38 -12.60 -11.73
C ALA A 111 -0.99 -12.55 -11.07
N GLU A 112 -0.53 -13.70 -10.59
CA GLU A 112 0.88 -13.99 -10.25
C GLU A 112 1.61 -12.93 -9.43
N SER A 113 1.41 -12.91 -8.11
CA SER A 113 2.41 -12.35 -7.20
C SER A 113 2.63 -13.30 -6.03
N GLY A 114 3.80 -13.93 -6.05
CA GLY A 114 4.26 -14.86 -5.03
C GLY A 114 4.58 -14.14 -3.73
N ALA A 115 3.57 -13.79 -2.96
CA ALA A 115 3.73 -13.53 -1.54
C ALA A 115 3.61 -14.87 -0.79
N GLN A 116 4.74 -15.55 -0.60
CA GLN A 116 4.85 -16.63 0.38
C GLN A 116 4.58 -16.04 1.76
N TYR A 117 3.36 -16.22 2.26
CA TYR A 117 3.07 -16.01 3.67
C TYR A 117 3.61 -17.22 4.44
N THR A 118 4.89 -17.20 4.82
CA THR A 118 5.43 -18.13 5.83
C THR A 118 5.04 -17.66 7.22
N GLY A 119 3.74 -17.76 7.52
CA GLY A 119 3.26 -17.82 8.90
C GLY A 119 3.59 -19.20 9.45
N ALA A 120 4.78 -19.36 10.03
CA ALA A 120 5.20 -20.59 10.67
C ALA A 120 4.39 -20.85 11.96
N ALA A 121 3.15 -21.32 11.82
CA ALA A 121 2.50 -22.09 12.86
C ALA A 121 3.07 -23.51 12.79
N ILE A 122 4.24 -23.73 13.41
CA ILE A 122 4.74 -25.08 13.66
C ILE A 122 3.86 -25.68 14.76
N ALA A 123 2.68 -26.18 14.37
CA ALA A 123 2.04 -27.24 15.10
C ALA A 123 2.90 -28.49 14.88
N ARG A 124 3.71 -28.85 15.88
CA ARG A 124 4.32 -30.18 15.95
C ARG A 124 3.20 -31.18 16.16
N ASP A 125 2.53 -31.58 15.09
CA ASP A 125 1.68 -32.75 15.11
C ASP A 125 2.48 -33.96 14.61
N LYS A 126 2.48 -35.00 15.43
CA LYS A 126 3.18 -36.25 15.19
C LYS A 126 2.33 -37.09 14.24
N GLU A 127 2.49 -36.91 12.94
CA GLU A 127 2.47 -38.03 11.98
C GLU A 127 2.82 -37.54 10.57
N SER A 128 3.92 -38.13 10.11
CA SER A 128 4.50 -38.18 8.78
C SER A 128 3.52 -38.22 7.59
N HIS A 129 3.90 -37.59 6.48
CA HIS A 129 4.23 -38.26 5.20
C HIS A 129 4.63 -37.20 4.14
N ILE A 130 5.90 -36.78 4.15
CA ILE A 130 6.47 -36.05 3.00
C ILE A 130 6.95 -37.11 2.01
N VAL A 131 6.21 -37.29 0.92
CA VAL A 131 6.67 -38.05 -0.24
C VAL A 131 7.76 -37.23 -0.94
N VAL A 132 9.01 -37.65 -0.80
CA VAL A 132 10.13 -37.13 -1.59
C VAL A 132 10.21 -37.93 -2.89
N PRO A 133 9.96 -37.36 -4.08
CA PRO A 133 10.29 -38.06 -5.31
C PRO A 133 11.82 -38.05 -5.51
N TYR A 134 12.37 -39.24 -5.34
CA TYR A 134 13.74 -39.65 -5.59
C TYR A 134 14.22 -39.25 -7.00
N ARG A 135 15.39 -38.62 -7.10
CA ARG A 135 16.13 -38.44 -8.38
C ARG A 135 16.85 -39.73 -8.75
N SER A 136 16.56 -40.30 -9.92
CA SER A 136 17.47 -41.06 -10.82
C SER A 136 16.61 -41.53 -12.01
N ALA A 137 17.00 -41.51 -13.28
CA ALA A 137 18.32 -41.68 -13.84
C ALA A 137 18.41 -41.05 -15.24
N SER A 138 19.62 -40.61 -15.55
CA SER A 138 20.17 -40.40 -16.89
C SER A 138 19.77 -41.47 -17.90
N HIS A 139 19.24 -41.07 -19.07
CA HIS A 139 19.53 -41.65 -20.39
C HIS A 139 18.74 -40.93 -21.50
N ARG A 140 19.42 -40.21 -22.39
CA ARG A 140 19.14 -40.30 -23.83
C ARG A 140 20.32 -39.79 -24.66
N ARG A 141 20.77 -40.69 -25.53
CA ARG A 141 21.85 -40.55 -26.50
C ARG A 141 21.44 -39.59 -27.60
N TYR A 142 22.33 -38.70 -28.00
CA TYR A 142 22.26 -38.04 -29.30
C TYR A 142 22.75 -39.01 -30.38
N ARG A 143 22.04 -39.01 -31.51
CA ARG A 143 22.46 -39.55 -32.79
C ARG A 143 22.63 -38.39 -33.74
#